data_AF-A0A933BRI6-F1
#
_entry.id   AF-A0A933BRI6-F1
#
_cell.length_a   1.000
_cell.length_b   1.000
_cell.length_c   1.000
_cell.angle_alpha   90.00
_cell.angle_beta   90.00
_cell.angle_gamma   90.00
#
_symmetry.space_group_name_H-M   'P 1'
#
loop_
_entity.id
_entity.type
_entity.pdbx_description
1 polymer ?
#
loop_
_entity_poly.entity_id
_entity_poly.type
_entity_poly.pdbx_seq_one_letter_code
_entity_poly.pdbx_strand_id
1 'polypeptide(L)'
;MITTVVSKNGVPIRLTDERWTHITEEHCELAGLRLEVLETVANPERIVAGGAGESLAIRPLGVDKWFVAVYREMAEDGFIITAFLTSKIHALDKRRQLWP
;
A
#
# COMPACT_ATOMS: atom_id res chain seq x y z
N MET A 1 3.61 18.07 4.08
CA MET A 1 2.53 18.16 3.08
C MET A 1 1.65 16.93 3.18
N ILE A 2 0.48 16.93 2.54
CA ILE A 2 -0.42 15.77 2.49
C ILE A 2 -0.61 15.44 1.01
N THR A 3 -0.38 14.18 0.65
CA THR A 3 -0.69 13.68 -0.69
C THR A 3 -1.86 12.72 -0.57
N THR A 4 -2.82 12.83 -1.46
CA THR A 4 -4.01 11.97 -1.47
C THR A 4 -4.10 11.26 -2.80
N VAL A 5 -4.49 9.99 -2.76
CA VAL A 5 -4.72 9.15 -3.92
C VAL A 5 -6.04 8.40 -3.75
N VAL A 6 -6.79 8.21 -4.83
CA VAL A 6 -8.06 7.48 -4.76
C VAL A 6 -7.76 5.99 -4.85
N SER A 7 -8.26 5.20 -3.91
CA SER A 7 -8.12 3.74 -3.93
C SER A 7 -8.99 3.10 -5.01
N LYS A 8 -8.83 1.79 -5.20
CA LYS A 8 -9.65 1.03 -6.13
C LYS A 8 -11.16 1.08 -5.83
N ASN A 9 -11.53 1.30 -4.57
CA ASN A 9 -12.91 1.40 -4.12
C ASN A 9 -13.49 2.82 -4.22
N GLY A 10 -12.72 3.78 -4.74
CA GLY A 10 -13.15 5.18 -4.85
C GLY A 10 -12.95 5.99 -3.56
N VAL A 11 -12.27 5.42 -2.55
CA VAL A 11 -12.03 6.09 -1.25
C VAL A 11 -10.73 6.90 -1.33
N PRO A 12 -10.72 8.18 -0.91
CA PRO A 12 -9.49 8.97 -0.87
C PRO A 12 -8.57 8.49 0.25
N ILE A 13 -7.36 8.07 -0.09
CA ILE A 13 -6.30 7.61 0.82
C ILE A 13 -5.23 8.69 0.94
N ARG A 14 -5.02 9.20 2.15
CA ARG A 14 -3.99 10.20 2.45
C ARG A 14 -2.69 9.57 2.94
N LEU A 15 -1.60 10.17 2.50
CA LEU A 15 -0.23 9.97 2.97
C LEU A 15 0.34 11.32 3.41
N THR A 16 0.53 11.48 4.71
CA THR A 16 1.17 12.67 5.28
C THR A 16 2.70 12.53 5.23
N ASP A 17 3.41 13.65 5.18
CA ASP A 17 4.89 13.62 5.24
C ASP A 17 5.40 12.97 6.52
N GLU A 18 4.77 13.17 7.67
CA GLU A 18 5.16 12.50 8.93
C GLU A 18 5.05 10.98 8.82
N ARG A 19 3.97 10.47 8.21
CA ARG A 19 3.82 9.03 7.95
C ARG A 19 4.82 8.55 6.93
N TRP A 20 5.07 9.32 5.88
CA TRP A 20 6.07 8.98 4.87
C TRP A 20 7.47 8.87 5.48
N THR A 21 7.87 9.83 6.32
CA THR A 21 9.14 9.78 7.06
C THR A 21 9.25 8.50 7.86
N HIS A 22 8.23 8.17 8.67
CA HIS A 22 8.22 6.94 9.48
C HIS A 22 8.36 5.68 8.61
N ILE A 23 7.63 5.61 7.49
CA ILE A 23 7.73 4.50 6.53
C ILE A 23 9.15 4.38 5.97
N THR A 24 9.76 5.50 5.58
CA THR A 24 11.13 5.49 5.03
C THR A 24 12.21 5.24 6.09
N GLU A 25 11.96 5.56 7.36
CA GLU A 25 12.86 5.23 8.46
C GLU A 25 12.86 3.72 8.76
N GLU A 26 11.68 3.09 8.71
CA GLU A 26 11.55 1.64 8.85
C GLU A 26 11.99 0.88 7.58
N HIS A 27 11.73 1.48 6.41
CA HIS A 27 11.97 0.90 5.09
C HIS A 27 12.76 1.88 4.21
N CYS A 28 14.07 1.99 4.48
CA CYS A 28 14.98 2.89 3.72
C CYS A 28 14.96 2.63 2.21
N GLU A 29 14.65 1.41 1.78
CA GLU A 29 14.51 1.03 0.36
C GLU A 29 13.36 1.75 -0.36
N LEU A 30 12.42 2.33 0.38
CA LEU A 30 11.32 3.14 -0.15
C LEU A 30 11.67 4.62 -0.33
N ALA A 31 12.86 5.06 0.09
CA ALA A 31 13.28 6.44 -0.10
C ALA A 31 13.22 6.82 -1.59
N GLY A 32 12.44 7.86 -1.90
CA GLY A 32 12.18 8.31 -3.28
C GLY A 32 11.07 7.56 -4.04
N LEU A 33 10.51 6.49 -3.47
CA LEU A 33 9.43 5.70 -4.08
C LEU A 33 8.03 6.12 -3.60
N ARG A 34 7.87 7.36 -3.11
CA ARG A 34 6.59 7.89 -2.59
C ARG A 34 5.47 7.78 -3.63
N LEU A 35 5.78 8.14 -4.87
CA LEU A 35 4.82 8.04 -5.97
C LEU A 35 4.45 6.58 -6.24
N GLU A 36 5.41 5.65 -6.19
CA GLU A 36 5.13 4.23 -6.40
C GLU A 36 4.19 3.65 -5.33
N VAL A 37 4.26 4.13 -4.08
CA VAL A 37 3.29 3.76 -3.02
C VAL A 37 1.89 4.20 -3.41
N LEU A 38 1.75 5.47 -3.81
CA LEU A 38 0.45 6.05 -4.18
C LEU A 38 -0.12 5.35 -5.42
N GLU A 39 0.72 5.11 -6.43
CA GLU A 39 0.36 4.34 -7.62
C GLU A 39 -0.06 2.92 -7.28
N THR A 40 0.58 2.28 -6.30
CA THR A 40 0.19 0.94 -5.84
C THR A 40 -1.20 0.94 -5.20
N VAL A 41 -1.60 2.03 -4.53
CA VAL A 41 -2.95 2.18 -3.96
C VAL A 41 -3.99 2.49 -5.04
N ALA A 42 -3.66 3.34 -6.02
CA ALA A 42 -4.54 3.68 -7.14
C ALA A 42 -4.76 2.51 -8.11
N ASN A 43 -3.66 1.87 -8.49
CA ASN A 43 -3.58 0.83 -9.51
C ASN A 43 -2.88 -0.42 -8.96
N PRO A 44 -3.46 -1.07 -7.93
CA PRO A 44 -2.97 -2.36 -7.47
C PRO A 44 -3.21 -3.42 -8.54
N GLU A 45 -2.36 -4.44 -8.57
CA GLU A 45 -2.64 -5.67 -9.32
C GLU A 45 -3.56 -6.60 -8.52
N ARG A 46 -3.36 -6.63 -7.20
CA ARG A 46 -4.19 -7.39 -6.25
C ARG A 46 -4.34 -6.63 -4.94
N ILE A 47 -5.45 -6.85 -4.25
CA ILE A 47 -5.69 -6.36 -2.88
C ILE A 47 -6.04 -7.56 -2.01
N VAL A 48 -5.36 -7.71 -0.88
CA VAL A 48 -5.66 -8.74 0.12
C VAL A 48 -5.98 -8.12 1.47
N ALA A 49 -6.74 -8.84 2.27
CA ALA A 49 -7.10 -8.42 3.61
C ALA A 49 -5.90 -8.51 4.57
N GLY A 50 -5.80 -7.50 5.41
CA GLY A 50 -4.89 -7.43 6.55
C GLY A 50 -5.31 -8.31 7.71
N GLY A 51 -4.56 -8.19 8.81
CA GLY A 51 -4.85 -8.90 10.05
C GLY A 51 -5.94 -8.22 10.89
N ALA A 52 -6.10 -6.91 10.74
CA ALA A 52 -6.98 -6.07 11.55
C ALA A 52 -7.85 -5.11 10.71
N GLY A 53 -8.27 -5.55 9.51
CA GLY A 53 -9.15 -4.77 8.64
C GLY A 53 -8.45 -3.68 7.82
N GLU A 54 -7.13 -3.73 7.70
CA GLU A 54 -6.42 -3.00 6.65
C GLU A 54 -6.47 -3.75 5.30
N SER A 55 -6.26 -3.01 4.22
CA SER A 55 -6.13 -3.51 2.86
C SER A 55 -4.66 -3.45 2.46
N LEU A 56 -4.17 -4.53 1.85
CA LEU A 56 -2.82 -4.63 1.33
C LEU A 56 -2.92 -4.59 -0.19
N ALA A 57 -2.64 -3.43 -0.78
CA ALA A 57 -2.47 -3.29 -2.22
C ALA A 57 -1.11 -3.84 -2.63
N ILE A 58 -1.10 -4.69 -3.64
CA ILE A 58 0.07 -5.39 -4.14
C ILE A 58 0.25 -5.01 -5.60
N ARG A 59 1.46 -4.62 -5.98
CA ARG A 59 1.83 -4.34 -7.37
C ARG A 59 3.22 -4.93 -7.68
N PRO A 60 3.43 -5.61 -8.82
CA PRO A 60 4.75 -6.11 -9.17
C PRO A 60 5.72 -4.96 -9.47
N LEU A 61 6.96 -5.11 -9.02
CA LEU A 61 8.07 -4.21 -9.26
C LEU A 61 9.20 -5.00 -9.96
N GLY A 62 8.96 -5.35 -11.23
CA GLY A 62 9.85 -6.21 -12.02
C GLY A 62 9.53 -7.70 -11.89
N VAL A 63 10.55 -8.57 -11.96
CA VAL A 63 10.36 -10.02 -12.17
C VAL A 63 10.13 -10.80 -10.86
N ASP A 64 10.73 -10.38 -9.74
CA ASP A 64 10.65 -11.11 -8.46
C ASP A 64 10.53 -10.19 -7.24
N LYS A 65 10.07 -8.96 -7.45
CA LYS A 65 9.82 -8.01 -6.36
C LYS A 65 8.41 -7.51 -6.44
N TRP A 66 7.81 -7.35 -5.28
CA TRP A 66 6.44 -6.89 -5.12
C TRP A 66 6.45 -5.69 -4.20
N PHE A 67 5.74 -4.66 -4.63
CA PHE A 67 5.42 -3.49 -3.83
C PHE A 67 4.14 -3.77 -3.05
N VAL A 68 4.17 -3.56 -1.74
CA VAL A 68 3.01 -3.75 -0.88
C VAL A 68 2.72 -2.46 -0.15
N ALA A 69 1.57 -1.85 -0.42
CA ALA A 69 1.07 -0.68 0.30
C ALA A 69 -0.05 -1.12 1.24
N VAL A 70 0.13 -0.89 2.54
CA VAL A 70 -0.84 -1.20 3.58
C VAL A 70 -1.60 0.07 3.94
N TYR A 71 -2.89 0.08 3.70
CA TYR A 71 -3.75 1.23 3.95
C TYR A 71 -5.07 0.78 4.56
N ARG A 72 -5.74 1.69 5.25
CA ARG A 72 -7.09 1.45 5.76
C ARG A 72 -8.06 2.43 5.13
N GLU A 73 -9.14 1.88 4.60
CA GLU A 73 -10.29 2.62 4.12
C GLU A 73 -11.29 2.81 5.25
N MET A 74 -11.83 4.01 5.36
CA MET A 74 -13.04 4.32 6.12
C MET A 74 -14.11 4.85 5.15
N ALA A 75 -15.27 5.24 5.67
CA ALA A 75 -16.43 5.63 4.86
C ALA A 75 -16.14 6.72 3.82
N GLU A 76 -15.35 7.74 4.19
CA GLU A 76 -15.09 8.92 3.34
C GLU A 76 -13.61 9.33 3.33
N ASP A 77 -12.76 8.63 4.08
CA ASP A 77 -11.33 8.91 4.19
C ASP A 77 -10.59 7.59 4.41
N GLY A 78 -9.33 7.55 4.02
CA GLY A 78 -8.44 6.46 4.36
C GLY A 78 -7.03 6.96 4.52
N PHE A 79 -6.16 6.14 5.09
CA PHE A 79 -4.78 6.52 5.30
C PHE A 79 -3.84 5.35 5.07
N ILE A 80 -2.64 5.68 4.61
CA ILE A 80 -1.55 4.70 4.48
C ILE A 80 -0.96 4.45 5.87
N ILE A 81 -0.92 3.19 6.26
CA ILE A 81 -0.34 2.73 7.52
C ILE A 81 1.16 2.53 7.33
N THR A 82 1.53 1.71 6.34
CA THR A 82 2.93 1.41 5.99
C THR A 82 3.03 0.91 4.56
N ALA A 83 4.25 0.82 4.02
CA ALA A 83 4.53 0.17 2.76
C ALA A 83 5.87 -0.56 2.85
N PHE A 84 6.05 -1.62 2.06
CA PHE A 84 7.31 -2.37 2.01
C PHE A 84 7.45 -3.12 0.68
N LEU A 85 8.68 -3.52 0.37
CA LEU A 85 8.97 -4.43 -0.74
C LEU A 85 9.09 -5.86 -0.22
N THR A 86 8.63 -6.83 -1.00
CA THR A 86 8.83 -8.25 -0.68
C THR A 86 8.98 -9.07 -1.95
N SER A 87 9.85 -10.08 -1.92
CA SER A 87 9.88 -11.13 -2.95
C SER A 87 8.97 -12.32 -2.57
N LYS A 88 8.48 -12.37 -1.33
CA LYS A 88 7.74 -13.52 -0.80
C LYS A 88 6.23 -13.33 -0.91
N ILE A 89 5.73 -13.20 -2.15
CA ILE A 89 4.29 -13.04 -2.43
C ILE A 89 3.43 -14.21 -1.91
N HIS A 90 3.99 -15.42 -1.86
CA HIS A 90 3.32 -16.64 -1.39
C HIS A 90 2.78 -16.54 0.04
N ALA A 91 3.38 -15.72 0.90
CA ALA A 91 2.87 -15.50 2.26
C ALA A 91 1.61 -14.61 2.28
N LEU A 92 1.48 -13.72 1.30
CA LEU A 92 0.34 -12.82 1.12
C LEU A 92 -0.82 -13.55 0.43
N ASP A 93 -0.54 -14.53 -0.41
CA ASP A 93 -1.55 -15.33 -1.13
C ASP A 93 -2.45 -16.15 -0.19
N LYS A 94 -1.95 -16.53 0.99
CA LYS A 94 -2.75 -17.21 2.02
C LYS A 94 -3.80 -16.32 2.67
N ARG A 95 -3.73 -15.00 2.46
CA ARG A 95 -4.68 -14.04 3.03
C ARG A 95 -5.93 -14.00 2.16
N ARG A 96 -7.04 -13.56 2.76
CA ARG A 96 -8.29 -13.37 2.04
C ARG A 96 -8.11 -12.32 0.94
N GLN A 97 -8.26 -12.71 -0.32
CA GLN A 97 -8.28 -11.78 -1.43
C GLN A 97 -9.52 -10.89 -1.36
N LEU A 98 -9.33 -9.57 -1.51
CA LEU A 98 -10.37 -8.56 -1.58
C LEU A 98 -10.61 -8.09 -3.01
N TRP A 99 -9.55 -8.08 -3.83
CA TRP A 99 -9.61 -7.64 -5.22
C TRP A 99 -8.42 -8.22 -6.05
N PRO A 100 -8.56 -8.48 -7.37
CA PRO A 100 -9.84 -8.62 -8.04
C PRO A 100 -10.74 -9.68 -7.38
#